data_AF-R5LNC6-F1
#
_entry.id   AF-R5LNC6-F1
#
_cell.length_a   1.000
_cell.length_b   1.000
_cell.length_c   1.000
_cell.angle_alpha   90.00
_cell.angle_beta   90.00
_cell.angle_gamma   90.00
#
_symmetry.space_group_name_H-M   'P 1'
#
loop_
_entity.id
_entity.type
_entity.pdbx_description
1 polymer ?
#
loop_
_entity_poly.entity_id
_entity_poly.type
_entity_poly.pdbx_seq_one_letter_code
_entity_poly.pdbx_strand_id
1 'polypeptide(L)'
;MEKPLYPCPNMRITQGYGEGTHADSYAIDDAGKDTSISKIRAPFTGIIKKIYPDDANEVWLESIDKVEYPDGTKDYLTMMFAHANDISNLFVGKKVVQNEEFYSEGTKGNATGNHCHIECGKGKFTGTGWHKNNQGYYSINNPKKPEECLWIDKSINIINDYNYKFKMIEENKVSEEPKKEETPSTSQNTTKQPIFICQKSDLYGIYLKAGQKLYLE
;
A
#
# COMPACT_ATOMS: atom_id res chain seq x y z
N MET A 1 3.45 -10.83 9.60
CA MET A 1 2.10 -10.40 9.18
C MET A 1 2.24 -8.97 8.74
N GLU A 2 1.73 -8.62 7.55
CA GLU A 2 1.84 -7.26 7.05
C GLU A 2 0.92 -6.31 7.83
N LYS A 3 1.39 -5.08 8.03
CA LYS A 3 0.60 -3.94 8.47
C LYS A 3 0.23 -3.14 7.22
N PRO A 4 -1.06 -2.93 6.88
CA PRO A 4 -1.44 -2.18 5.69
C PRO A 4 -0.92 -0.75 5.78
N LEU A 5 -0.20 -0.29 4.77
CA LEU A 5 0.33 1.07 4.73
C LEU A 5 -0.62 1.99 3.98
N TYR A 6 -0.68 3.25 4.37
CA TYR A 6 -1.38 4.26 3.59
C TYR A 6 -0.76 4.36 2.18
N PRO A 7 -1.57 4.28 1.11
CA PRO A 7 -1.06 3.94 -0.23
C PRO A 7 -0.42 5.12 -0.98
N CYS A 8 -0.68 6.36 -0.56
CA CYS A 8 -0.12 7.56 -1.19
C CYS A 8 1.15 8.02 -0.45
N PRO A 9 2.30 8.16 -1.13
CA PRO A 9 3.53 8.67 -0.51
C PRO A 9 3.43 10.11 -0.01
N ASN A 10 2.56 10.92 -0.64
CA ASN A 10 2.18 12.24 -0.17
C ASN A 10 0.70 12.15 0.20
N MET A 11 0.36 12.27 1.48
CA MET A 11 -1.03 12.23 1.93
C MET A 11 -1.62 13.62 1.81
N ARG A 12 -2.53 13.80 0.85
CA ARG A 12 -3.30 15.04 0.73
C ARG A 12 -4.75 14.69 0.45
N ILE A 13 -5.47 14.45 1.53
CA ILE A 13 -6.91 14.25 1.49
C ILE A 13 -7.57 15.60 1.13
N THR A 14 -8.34 15.59 0.04
CA THR A 14 -9.03 16.76 -0.51
C THR A 14 -10.53 16.73 -0.29
N GLN A 15 -11.10 15.53 -0.10
CA GLN A 15 -12.49 15.32 0.30
C GLN A 15 -12.55 14.18 1.30
N GLY A 16 -13.22 14.42 2.44
CA GLY A 16 -13.35 13.45 3.51
C GLY A 16 -14.56 12.53 3.38
N TYR A 17 -14.69 11.59 4.30
CA TYR A 17 -15.87 10.75 4.41
C TYR A 17 -17.12 11.54 4.81
N GLY A 18 -18.29 11.16 4.29
CA GLY A 18 -19.55 11.80 4.60
C GLY A 18 -19.79 13.15 3.92
N GLU A 19 -18.88 13.60 3.06
CA GLU A 19 -18.95 14.93 2.43
C GLU A 19 -19.26 14.81 0.94
N GLY A 20 -20.15 15.66 0.43
CA GLY A 20 -20.47 15.72 -1.00
C GLY A 20 -20.89 14.37 -1.59
N THR A 21 -20.10 13.87 -2.53
CA THR A 21 -20.27 12.54 -3.18
C THR A 21 -19.94 11.36 -2.26
N HIS A 22 -19.36 11.59 -1.09
CA HIS A 22 -19.03 10.58 -0.08
C HIS A 22 -20.09 10.47 1.01
N ALA A 23 -21.27 11.06 0.81
CA ALA A 23 -22.34 11.00 1.79
C ALA A 23 -22.73 9.52 2.07
N ASP A 24 -22.78 9.16 3.36
CA ASP A 24 -23.02 7.78 3.83
C ASP A 24 -21.97 6.74 3.34
N SER A 25 -20.71 7.17 3.22
CA SER A 25 -19.56 6.29 2.97
C SER A 25 -18.35 6.67 3.82
N TYR A 26 -17.31 5.84 3.81
CA TYR A 26 -15.99 6.15 4.39
C TYR A 26 -14.92 6.43 3.31
N ALA A 27 -15.37 6.87 2.13
CA ALA A 27 -14.49 7.23 1.03
C ALA A 27 -13.65 8.47 1.36
N ILE A 28 -12.47 8.53 0.77
CA ILE A 28 -11.60 9.70 0.75
C ILE A 28 -11.07 9.92 -0.65
N ASP A 29 -10.85 11.18 -1.02
CA ASP A 29 -10.13 11.55 -2.23
C ASP A 29 -8.75 12.06 -1.86
N ASP A 30 -7.71 11.30 -2.20
CA ASP A 30 -6.32 11.71 -2.01
C ASP A 30 -5.73 12.22 -3.34
N ALA A 31 -5.26 13.46 -3.34
CA ALA A 31 -4.70 14.13 -4.51
C ALA A 31 -3.17 14.23 -4.48
N GLY A 32 -2.50 13.45 -3.62
CA GLY A 32 -1.05 13.34 -3.61
C GLY A 32 -0.31 14.65 -3.43
N LYS A 33 0.78 14.82 -4.17
CA LYS A 33 1.74 15.91 -3.92
C LYS A 33 1.23 17.28 -4.35
N ASP A 34 0.67 17.39 -5.54
CA ASP A 34 0.35 18.63 -6.27
C ASP A 34 -0.69 18.32 -7.35
N THR A 35 -0.89 19.19 -8.35
CA THR A 35 -1.90 18.97 -9.39
C THR A 35 -1.47 17.97 -10.47
N SER A 36 -0.26 17.41 -10.39
CA SER A 36 0.21 16.34 -11.26
C SER A 36 -0.42 14.99 -10.89
N ILE A 37 0.01 13.90 -11.56
CA ILE A 37 -0.45 12.54 -11.28
C ILE A 37 0.61 11.83 -10.42
N SER A 38 0.25 11.48 -9.19
CA SER A 38 1.07 10.65 -8.32
C SER A 38 0.82 9.16 -8.55
N LYS A 39 1.83 8.34 -8.26
CA LYS A 39 1.71 6.88 -8.21
C LYS A 39 1.16 6.43 -6.86
N ILE A 40 0.35 5.39 -6.89
CA ILE A 40 -0.27 4.77 -5.73
C ILE A 40 0.39 3.41 -5.48
N ARG A 41 0.82 3.20 -4.24
CA ARG A 41 1.49 1.97 -3.81
C ARG A 41 0.49 0.99 -3.22
N ALA A 42 0.75 -0.30 -3.40
CA ALA A 42 -0.06 -1.34 -2.81
C ALA A 42 0.05 -1.27 -1.27
N PRO A 43 -1.07 -1.10 -0.55
CA PRO A 43 -1.07 -0.97 0.91
C PRO A 43 -0.64 -2.27 1.61
N PHE A 44 -0.82 -3.40 0.94
CA PHE A 44 -0.45 -4.75 1.38
C PHE A 44 -0.24 -5.62 0.14
N THR A 45 0.37 -6.78 0.31
CA THR A 45 0.45 -7.81 -0.72
C THR A 45 -0.94 -8.39 -0.95
N GLY A 46 -1.45 -8.24 -2.17
CA GLY A 46 -2.85 -8.54 -2.50
C GLY A 46 -3.03 -9.11 -3.89
N ILE A 47 -4.27 -9.53 -4.17
CA ILE A 47 -4.74 -9.97 -5.49
C ILE A 47 -5.89 -9.06 -5.92
N ILE A 48 -5.85 -8.60 -7.17
CA ILE A 48 -6.97 -7.85 -7.76
C ILE A 48 -8.16 -8.79 -7.94
N LYS A 49 -9.27 -8.50 -7.25
CA LYS A 49 -10.48 -9.32 -7.24
C LYS A 49 -11.51 -8.86 -8.27
N LYS A 50 -11.53 -7.58 -8.57
CA LYS A 50 -12.49 -6.98 -9.49
C LYS A 50 -11.93 -5.72 -10.12
N ILE A 51 -12.34 -5.49 -11.35
CA ILE A 51 -12.12 -4.26 -12.11
C ILE A 51 -13.44 -3.89 -12.77
N TYR A 52 -13.84 -2.62 -12.69
CA TYR A 52 -14.86 -2.02 -13.55
C TYR A 52 -14.19 -0.90 -14.36
N PRO A 53 -14.08 -1.02 -15.70
CA PRO A 53 -13.37 -0.02 -16.50
C PRO A 53 -14.27 1.08 -17.09
N ASP A 54 -15.59 0.92 -16.97
CA ASP A 54 -16.54 1.68 -17.79
C ASP A 54 -16.69 3.13 -17.32
N ASP A 55 -16.68 3.39 -16.02
CA ASP A 55 -16.87 4.73 -15.44
C ASP A 55 -15.55 5.33 -14.95
N ALA A 56 -15.09 4.94 -13.75
CA ALA A 56 -13.92 5.53 -13.09
C ALA A 56 -12.71 4.59 -12.99
N ASN A 57 -12.64 3.52 -13.80
CA ASN A 57 -11.53 2.54 -13.73
C ASN A 57 -11.35 1.96 -12.32
N GLU A 58 -12.44 1.54 -11.69
CA GLU A 58 -12.48 1.06 -10.31
C GLU A 58 -11.79 -0.31 -10.14
N VAL A 59 -10.93 -0.44 -9.13
CA VAL A 59 -10.13 -1.65 -8.87
C VAL A 59 -10.25 -2.07 -7.42
N TRP A 60 -10.59 -3.34 -7.17
CA TRP A 60 -10.61 -3.95 -5.83
C TRP A 60 -9.37 -4.82 -5.63
N LEU A 61 -8.59 -4.48 -4.60
CA LEU A 61 -7.45 -5.22 -4.14
C LEU A 61 -7.78 -5.90 -2.80
N GLU A 62 -7.71 -7.22 -2.74
CA GLU A 62 -7.90 -8.01 -1.52
C GLU A 62 -6.55 -8.54 -1.01
N SER A 63 -6.31 -8.46 0.29
CA SER A 63 -5.07 -8.98 0.90
C SER A 63 -5.00 -10.51 0.74
N ILE A 64 -3.83 -11.05 0.37
CA ILE A 64 -3.69 -12.50 0.18
C ILE A 64 -3.73 -13.27 1.51
N ASP A 65 -3.29 -12.61 2.57
CA ASP A 65 -3.27 -13.09 3.94
C ASP A 65 -3.96 -12.09 4.86
N LYS A 66 -4.23 -12.51 6.10
CA LYS A 66 -4.68 -11.59 7.15
C LYS A 66 -3.59 -10.54 7.40
N VAL A 67 -4.02 -9.31 7.55
CA VAL A 67 -3.22 -8.14 7.88
C VAL A 67 -3.52 -7.68 9.30
N GLU A 68 -2.58 -6.98 9.92
CA GLU A 68 -2.76 -6.41 11.26
C GLU A 68 -3.25 -4.97 11.16
N TYR A 69 -4.48 -4.74 11.63
CA TYR A 69 -5.12 -3.43 11.67
C TYR A 69 -4.51 -2.54 12.78
N PRO A 70 -4.64 -1.20 12.70
CA PRO A 70 -4.24 -0.24 13.74
C PRO A 70 -4.73 -0.54 15.17
N ASP A 71 -5.83 -1.28 15.33
CA ASP A 71 -6.35 -1.69 16.64
C ASP A 71 -5.81 -3.05 17.14
N GLY A 72 -4.92 -3.68 16.37
CA GLY A 72 -4.35 -5.00 16.66
C GLY A 72 -5.20 -6.18 16.14
N THR A 73 -6.38 -5.92 15.58
CA THR A 73 -7.22 -6.97 14.96
C THR A 73 -6.52 -7.55 13.75
N LYS A 74 -6.70 -8.86 13.53
CA LYS A 74 -6.12 -9.59 12.40
C LYS A 74 -7.22 -10.14 11.51
N ASP A 75 -7.36 -9.57 10.31
CA ASP A 75 -8.36 -9.97 9.33
C ASP A 75 -7.88 -9.69 7.91
N TYR A 76 -8.63 -10.12 6.91
CA TYR A 76 -8.40 -9.70 5.52
C TYR A 76 -8.82 -8.24 5.35
N LEU A 77 -8.18 -7.52 4.43
CA LEU A 77 -8.55 -6.17 4.02
C LEU A 77 -8.82 -6.15 2.52
N THR A 78 -9.93 -5.54 2.11
CA THR A 78 -10.23 -5.24 0.71
C THR A 78 -10.27 -3.73 0.54
N MET A 79 -9.57 -3.20 -0.46
CA MET A 79 -9.58 -1.78 -0.78
C MET A 79 -10.04 -1.55 -2.20
N MET A 80 -10.78 -0.47 -2.42
CA MET A 80 -11.19 0.02 -3.73
C MET A 80 -10.42 1.29 -4.07
N PHE A 81 -9.97 1.38 -5.33
CA PHE A 81 -9.29 2.54 -5.91
C PHE A 81 -10.03 2.96 -7.18
N ALA A 82 -10.19 4.25 -7.43
CA ALA A 82 -10.78 4.77 -8.67
C ALA A 82 -10.06 6.02 -9.20
N HIS A 83 -10.47 6.43 -10.40
CA HIS A 83 -10.06 7.60 -11.18
C HIS A 83 -8.73 7.50 -11.94
N ALA A 84 -7.98 6.40 -11.89
CA ALA A 84 -6.78 6.26 -12.74
C ALA A 84 -7.11 6.40 -14.23
N ASN A 85 -6.29 7.16 -14.95
CA ASN A 85 -6.46 7.33 -16.40
C ASN A 85 -6.14 6.07 -17.21
N ASP A 86 -5.24 5.23 -16.70
CA ASP A 86 -4.82 3.99 -17.36
C ASP A 86 -4.70 2.86 -16.34
N ILE A 87 -5.38 1.75 -16.63
CA ILE A 87 -5.35 0.50 -15.88
C ILE A 87 -5.04 -0.70 -16.78
N SER A 88 -4.53 -0.47 -17.99
CA SER A 88 -4.31 -1.49 -19.02
C SER A 88 -3.34 -2.60 -18.58
N ASN A 89 -2.47 -2.32 -17.60
CA ASN A 89 -1.54 -3.26 -17.00
C ASN A 89 -2.15 -4.07 -15.84
N LEU A 90 -3.43 -3.84 -15.49
CA LEU A 90 -4.15 -4.52 -14.42
C LEU A 90 -5.13 -5.55 -14.99
N PHE A 91 -5.26 -6.67 -14.28
CA PHE A 91 -6.21 -7.72 -14.61
C PHE A 91 -6.64 -8.45 -13.34
N VAL A 92 -7.86 -8.99 -13.33
CA VAL A 92 -8.36 -9.80 -12.21
C VAL A 92 -7.46 -11.02 -12.03
N GLY A 93 -7.03 -11.27 -10.80
CA GLY A 93 -6.05 -12.31 -10.46
C GLY A 93 -4.60 -11.83 -10.43
N LYS A 94 -4.29 -10.61 -10.88
CA LYS A 94 -2.95 -10.04 -10.74
C LYS A 94 -2.58 -9.90 -9.27
N LYS A 95 -1.42 -10.44 -8.89
CA LYS A 95 -0.80 -10.21 -7.60
C LYS A 95 -0.01 -8.90 -7.65
N VAL A 96 -0.14 -8.09 -6.60
CA VAL A 96 0.70 -6.91 -6.35
C VAL A 96 1.31 -7.04 -4.96
N VAL A 97 2.57 -6.65 -4.80
CA VAL A 97 3.30 -6.76 -3.52
C VAL A 97 3.21 -5.47 -2.75
N GLN A 98 3.15 -5.51 -1.41
CA GLN A 98 3.15 -4.30 -0.58
C GLN A 98 4.26 -3.32 -1.01
N ASN A 99 3.92 -2.03 -1.06
CA ASN A 99 4.75 -0.92 -1.55
C ASN A 99 5.04 -0.89 -3.08
N GLU A 100 4.60 -1.87 -3.87
CA GLU A 100 4.67 -1.83 -5.33
C GLU A 100 3.75 -0.72 -5.87
N GLU A 101 4.28 0.13 -6.76
CA GLU A 101 3.44 1.07 -7.51
C GLU A 101 2.60 0.29 -8.54
N PHE A 102 1.28 0.29 -8.36
CA PHE A 102 0.38 -0.50 -9.21
C PHE A 102 -0.76 0.32 -9.80
N TYR A 103 -1.05 1.49 -9.24
CA TYR A 103 -2.14 2.36 -9.65
C TYR A 103 -1.65 3.82 -9.69
N SER A 104 -2.48 4.76 -10.12
CA SER A 104 -2.15 6.18 -10.09
C SER A 104 -3.39 7.02 -9.84
N GLU A 105 -3.18 8.27 -9.46
CA GLU A 105 -4.23 9.28 -9.58
C GLU A 105 -4.68 9.40 -11.05
N GLY A 106 -5.81 10.06 -11.25
CA GLY A 106 -6.22 10.53 -12.56
C GLY A 106 -7.53 11.29 -12.50
N THR A 107 -8.15 11.42 -13.67
CA THR A 107 -9.42 12.12 -13.86
C THR A 107 -10.42 11.27 -14.64
N LYS A 108 -10.23 9.94 -14.68
CA LYS A 108 -11.18 9.04 -15.34
C LYS A 108 -12.48 9.04 -14.54
N GLY A 109 -13.64 8.99 -15.20
CA GLY A 109 -14.92 9.29 -14.57
C GLY A 109 -15.12 10.79 -14.44
N ASN A 110 -16.20 11.24 -13.80
CA ASN A 110 -16.53 12.67 -13.67
C ASN A 110 -15.71 13.39 -12.58
N ALA A 111 -14.39 13.19 -12.55
CA ALA A 111 -13.47 13.77 -11.59
C ALA A 111 -13.06 15.21 -11.98
N THR A 112 -13.09 16.14 -11.03
CA THR A 112 -12.78 17.57 -11.28
C THR A 112 -11.29 17.91 -11.26
N GLY A 113 -10.43 16.97 -10.84
CA GLY A 113 -8.97 17.12 -10.76
C GLY A 113 -8.30 15.78 -10.46
N ASN A 114 -6.97 15.72 -10.60
CA ASN A 114 -6.21 14.48 -10.34
C ASN A 114 -6.35 14.09 -8.87
N HIS A 115 -6.90 12.90 -8.62
CA HIS A 115 -6.93 12.26 -7.32
C HIS A 115 -7.11 10.75 -7.47
N CYS A 116 -7.08 10.05 -6.35
CA CYS A 116 -7.48 8.66 -6.20
C CYS A 116 -8.59 8.59 -5.15
N HIS A 117 -9.77 8.11 -5.54
CA HIS A 117 -10.85 7.78 -4.60
C HIS A 117 -10.50 6.44 -3.95
N ILE A 118 -10.47 6.41 -2.62
CA ILE A 118 -10.04 5.26 -1.82
C ILE A 118 -11.14 4.89 -0.83
N GLU A 119 -11.49 3.61 -0.81
CA GLU A 119 -12.37 3.03 0.23
C GLU A 119 -11.78 1.76 0.82
N CYS A 120 -11.96 1.57 2.14
CA CYS A 120 -11.50 0.40 2.88
C CYS A 120 -12.70 -0.45 3.33
N GLY A 121 -12.60 -1.77 3.11
CA GLY A 121 -13.59 -2.76 3.51
C GLY A 121 -12.97 -3.88 4.32
N LYS A 122 -13.48 -4.12 5.53
CA LYS A 122 -12.97 -5.21 6.38
C LYS A 122 -13.43 -6.58 5.85
N GLY A 123 -12.49 -7.51 5.78
CA GLY A 123 -12.70 -8.86 5.29
C GLY A 123 -12.34 -9.03 3.80
N LYS A 124 -12.79 -10.16 3.25
CA LYS A 124 -12.60 -10.52 1.84
C LYS A 124 -13.60 -9.78 0.95
N PHE A 125 -13.27 -9.71 -0.34
CA PHE A 125 -14.15 -9.25 -1.39
C PHE A 125 -15.42 -10.10 -1.43
N THR A 126 -16.57 -9.45 -1.53
CA THR A 126 -17.90 -10.10 -1.51
C THR A 126 -18.81 -9.52 -2.58
N GLY A 127 -19.63 -10.37 -3.20
CA GLY A 127 -20.61 -9.97 -4.19
C GLY A 127 -19.99 -9.19 -5.35
N THR A 128 -20.51 -7.98 -5.60
CA THR A 128 -20.02 -7.04 -6.62
C THR A 128 -18.89 -6.12 -6.14
N GLY A 129 -18.54 -6.15 -4.86
CA GLY A 129 -17.53 -5.27 -4.23
C GLY A 129 -18.10 -4.00 -3.59
N TRP A 130 -19.32 -3.62 -3.94
CA TRP A 130 -20.03 -2.44 -3.42
C TRP A 130 -21.51 -2.70 -3.19
N HIS A 131 -22.16 -1.75 -2.53
CA HIS A 131 -23.61 -1.65 -2.36
C HIS A 131 -24.03 -0.20 -2.55
N LYS A 132 -25.30 0.02 -2.89
CA LYS A 132 -25.88 1.37 -2.91
C LYS A 132 -26.24 1.77 -1.48
N ASN A 133 -25.67 2.87 -1.00
CA ASN A 133 -25.91 3.40 0.35
C ASN A 133 -27.23 4.18 0.42
N ASN A 134 -27.57 4.71 1.60
CA ASN A 134 -28.87 5.37 1.81
C ASN A 134 -28.99 6.73 1.09
N GLN A 135 -27.87 7.31 0.68
CA GLN A 135 -27.80 8.56 -0.09
C GLN A 135 -27.80 8.31 -1.61
N GLY A 136 -27.81 7.03 -2.01
CA GLY A 136 -27.86 6.62 -3.41
C GLY A 136 -26.50 6.53 -4.10
N TYR A 137 -25.41 6.71 -3.38
CA TYR A 137 -24.05 6.48 -3.87
C TYR A 137 -23.66 5.02 -3.73
N TYR A 138 -22.75 4.53 -4.57
CA TYR A 138 -22.18 3.19 -4.41
C TYR A 138 -20.95 3.27 -3.52
N SER A 139 -20.87 2.39 -2.53
CA SER A 139 -19.79 2.35 -1.55
C SER A 139 -19.33 0.92 -1.30
N ILE A 140 -18.08 0.75 -0.90
CA ILE A 140 -17.48 -0.57 -0.70
C ILE A 140 -18.27 -1.41 0.32
N ASN A 141 -18.27 -2.73 0.13
CA ASN A 141 -18.85 -3.64 1.12
C ASN A 141 -18.02 -3.69 2.41
N ASN A 142 -18.69 -3.88 3.55
CA ASN A 142 -18.10 -3.91 4.89
C ASN A 142 -17.23 -2.67 5.20
N PRO A 143 -17.74 -1.45 4.97
CA PRO A 143 -16.93 -0.24 4.97
C PRO A 143 -16.31 -0.01 6.35
N LYS A 144 -15.07 0.47 6.36
CA LYS A 144 -14.34 0.85 7.57
C LYS A 144 -13.50 2.09 7.27
N LYS A 145 -13.32 2.94 8.27
CA LYS A 145 -12.57 4.19 8.11
C LYS A 145 -11.10 3.93 7.74
N PRO A 146 -10.50 4.74 6.85
CA PRO A 146 -9.09 4.56 6.45
C PRO A 146 -8.13 4.53 7.65
N GLU A 147 -8.31 5.42 8.64
CA GLU A 147 -7.45 5.50 9.83
C GLU A 147 -7.58 4.31 10.79
N GLU A 148 -8.63 3.51 10.62
CA GLU A 148 -8.82 2.26 11.36
C GLU A 148 -8.30 1.04 10.60
N CYS A 149 -7.88 1.19 9.34
CA CYS A 149 -7.40 0.12 8.47
C CYS A 149 -5.91 0.25 8.14
N LEU A 150 -5.44 1.49 7.98
CA LEU A 150 -4.15 1.83 7.42
C LEU A 150 -3.24 2.41 8.48
N TRP A 151 -2.00 1.96 8.46
CA TRP A 151 -0.90 2.53 9.19
C TRP A 151 -0.18 3.58 8.34
N ILE A 152 0.43 4.54 9.00
CA ILE A 152 1.38 5.46 8.39
C ILE A 152 2.78 5.15 8.90
N ASP A 153 3.80 5.47 8.11
CA ASP A 153 5.20 5.39 8.52
C ASP A 153 5.94 6.69 8.17
N LYS A 154 7.22 6.78 8.53
CA LYS A 154 8.04 7.98 8.31
C LYS A 154 8.31 8.28 6.84
N SER A 155 8.01 7.38 5.91
CA SER A 155 8.19 7.62 4.47
C SER A 155 7.05 8.45 3.87
N ILE A 156 5.93 8.61 4.60
CA ILE A 156 4.77 9.34 4.15
C ILE A 156 4.92 10.82 4.49
N ASN A 157 4.86 11.66 3.46
CA ASN A 157 4.79 13.10 3.60
C ASN A 157 3.33 13.53 3.82
N ILE A 158 2.98 13.97 5.02
CA ILE A 158 1.62 14.40 5.37
C ILE A 158 1.44 15.87 5.00
N ILE A 159 0.60 16.14 4.00
CA ILE A 159 0.23 17.49 3.55
C ILE A 159 -1.12 17.89 4.14
N ASN A 160 -2.10 16.99 4.08
CA ASN A 160 -3.40 17.13 4.73
C ASN A 160 -3.97 15.75 5.06
N ASP A 161 -4.07 15.43 6.34
CA ASP A 161 -4.65 14.18 6.86
C ASP A 161 -6.14 14.31 7.21
N TYR A 162 -6.76 15.46 6.89
CA TYR A 162 -8.16 15.77 7.17
C TYR A 162 -8.52 15.70 8.68
N ASN A 163 -7.53 15.86 9.56
CA ASN A 163 -7.63 15.67 11.02
C ASN A 163 -7.94 14.23 11.47
N TYR A 164 -7.88 13.25 10.58
CA TYR A 164 -8.09 11.83 10.90
C TYR A 164 -6.95 11.29 11.76
N LYS A 165 -7.24 10.26 12.57
CA LYS A 165 -6.33 9.76 13.61
C LYS A 165 -5.56 8.51 13.17
N PHE A 166 -4.79 8.65 12.08
CA PHE A 166 -3.91 7.58 11.61
C PHE A 166 -2.84 7.23 12.66
N LYS A 167 -2.58 5.93 12.82
CA LYS A 167 -1.52 5.45 13.72
C LYS A 167 -0.23 5.23 12.96
N MET A 168 0.87 5.71 13.54
CA MET A 168 2.22 5.43 13.06
C MET A 168 2.62 3.99 13.42
N ILE A 169 3.34 3.33 12.52
CA ILE A 169 4.06 2.11 12.86
C ILE A 169 5.13 2.48 13.90
N GLU A 170 5.02 1.91 15.09
CA GLU A 170 6.10 1.97 16.07
C GLU A 170 7.31 1.22 15.50
N GLU A 171 8.40 1.95 15.26
CA GLU A 171 9.69 1.31 15.03
C GLU A 171 10.06 0.58 16.32
N ASN A 172 10.04 -0.75 16.27
CA ASN A 172 10.71 -1.52 17.31
C ASN A 172 12.16 -1.03 17.34
N LYS A 173 12.53 -0.32 18.41
CA LYS A 173 13.93 -0.13 18.76
C LYS A 173 14.52 -1.52 18.81
N VAL A 174 15.35 -1.86 17.84
CA VAL A 174 16.23 -3.02 17.96
C VAL A 174 17.04 -2.74 19.22
N SER A 175 16.73 -3.45 20.30
CA SER A 175 17.58 -3.46 21.48
C SER A 175 18.92 -3.99 21.01
N GLU A 176 19.95 -3.14 21.04
CA GLU A 176 21.33 -3.59 20.94
C GLU A 176 21.54 -4.63 22.05
N GLU A 177 21.56 -5.91 21.69
CA GLU A 177 22.03 -6.94 22.60
C GLU A 177 23.51 -6.66 22.91
N PRO A 178 23.93 -6.75 24.19
CA PRO A 178 25.30 -6.44 24.57
C PRO A 178 26.27 -7.43 23.92
N LYS A 179 27.26 -6.87 23.19
CA LYS A 179 28.43 -7.59 22.68
C LYS A 179 29.04 -8.43 23.81
N LYS A 180 28.97 -9.75 23.69
CA LYS A 180 29.84 -10.66 24.45
C LYS A 180 31.25 -10.54 23.88
N GLU A 181 32.20 -10.28 24.77
CA GLU A 181 33.63 -10.36 24.51
C GLU A 181 34.02 -11.78 24.07
N GLU A 182 34.62 -11.92 22.90
CA GLU A 182 35.34 -13.12 22.50
C GLU A 182 36.85 -12.87 22.60
N THR A 183 37.51 -13.67 23.44
CA THR A 183 38.96 -13.83 23.51
C THR A 183 39.54 -14.49 22.25
N PRO A 184 40.84 -14.28 21.94
CA PRO A 184 41.35 -14.34 20.58
C PRO A 184 41.73 -15.75 20.11
N SER A 185 41.39 -16.10 18.86
CA SER A 185 42.03 -17.21 18.14
C SER A 185 42.62 -16.75 16.80
N THR A 186 43.95 -16.85 16.77
CA THR A 186 44.93 -17.02 15.68
C THR A 186 44.50 -16.80 14.21
N SER A 187 45.28 -15.94 13.56
CA SER A 187 45.27 -15.54 12.16
C SER A 187 45.41 -16.66 11.12
N GLN A 188 44.63 -16.57 10.04
CA GLN A 188 45.07 -16.95 8.70
C GLN A 188 44.74 -15.82 7.71
N ASN A 189 45.78 -15.14 7.24
CA ASN A 189 45.69 -14.12 6.18
C ASN A 189 45.42 -14.80 4.84
N THR A 190 44.20 -14.63 4.31
CA THR A 190 43.95 -14.72 2.88
C THR A 190 43.40 -13.37 2.42
N THR A 191 44.17 -12.65 1.60
CA THR A 191 43.75 -11.39 1.00
C THR A 191 42.67 -11.67 -0.05
N LYS A 192 41.41 -11.59 0.36
CA LYS A 192 40.27 -11.68 -0.56
C LYS A 192 40.08 -10.35 -1.29
N GLN A 193 39.96 -10.41 -2.61
CA GLN A 193 39.56 -9.28 -3.44
C GLN A 193 38.04 -9.31 -3.67
N PRO A 194 37.36 -8.15 -3.65
CA PRO A 194 35.91 -8.11 -3.83
C PRO A 194 35.53 -8.50 -5.25
N ILE A 195 34.57 -9.43 -5.37
CA ILE A 195 34.04 -9.91 -6.67
C ILE A 195 33.09 -8.87 -7.30
N PHE A 196 32.56 -7.94 -6.50
CA PHE A 196 31.73 -6.84 -6.96
C PHE A 196 31.84 -5.64 -6.00
N ILE A 197 31.96 -4.43 -6.57
CA ILE A 197 31.94 -3.18 -5.80
C ILE A 197 30.77 -2.34 -6.30
N CYS A 198 29.82 -2.09 -5.40
CA CYS A 198 28.66 -1.24 -5.64
C CYS A 198 29.09 0.20 -5.97
N GLN A 199 28.60 0.76 -7.08
CA GLN A 199 28.99 2.10 -7.57
C GLN A 199 28.02 3.22 -7.13
N LYS A 200 26.80 2.87 -6.69
CA LYS A 200 25.80 3.78 -6.15
C LYS A 200 24.76 2.99 -5.35
N SER A 201 24.11 3.61 -4.37
CA SER A 201 23.02 2.97 -3.62
C SER A 201 21.82 2.70 -4.54
N ASP A 202 21.53 1.43 -4.82
CA ASP A 202 20.44 0.98 -5.69
C ASP A 202 20.12 -0.51 -5.40
N LEU A 203 19.06 -1.06 -6.00
CA LEU A 203 18.70 -2.48 -5.89
C LEU A 203 19.49 -3.33 -6.91
N TYR A 204 20.25 -4.30 -6.42
CA TYR A 204 20.98 -5.27 -7.23
C TYR A 204 20.42 -6.69 -7.00
N GLY A 205 19.68 -7.22 -7.97
CA GLY A 205 19.06 -8.55 -7.88
C GLY A 205 19.88 -9.65 -8.55
N ILE A 206 19.98 -10.82 -7.92
CA ILE A 206 20.56 -12.03 -8.52
C ILE A 206 19.48 -13.13 -8.50
N TYR A 207 19.17 -13.69 -9.67
CA TYR A 207 18.25 -14.81 -9.78
C TYR A 207 19.01 -16.14 -9.76
N LEU A 208 18.67 -17.03 -8.81
CA LEU A 208 19.30 -18.34 -8.67
C LEU A 208 18.30 -19.47 -8.92
N LYS A 209 18.77 -20.56 -9.51
CA LYS A 209 17.99 -21.78 -9.73
C LYS A 209 18.08 -22.75 -8.54
N ALA A 210 17.13 -23.66 -8.45
CA ALA A 210 17.16 -24.73 -7.46
C ALA A 210 18.47 -25.54 -7.55
N GLY A 211 19.20 -25.64 -6.43
CA GLY A 211 20.50 -26.33 -6.35
C GLY A 211 21.71 -25.46 -6.71
N GLN A 212 21.52 -24.19 -7.10
CA GLN A 212 22.62 -23.30 -7.42
C GLN A 212 23.32 -22.82 -6.15
N LYS A 213 24.59 -23.20 -5.99
CA LYS A 213 25.44 -22.68 -4.93
C LYS A 213 25.97 -21.31 -5.36
N LEU A 214 25.60 -20.27 -4.62
CA LEU A 214 26.15 -18.94 -4.77
C LEU A 214 27.14 -18.69 -3.64
N TYR A 215 28.35 -18.31 -4.00
CA TYR A 215 29.37 -17.85 -3.06
C TYR A 215 29.56 -16.36 -3.29
N LEU A 216 29.19 -15.56 -2.31
CA LEU A 216 29.54 -14.14 -2.21
C LEU A 216 30.57 -14.06 -1.09
N GLU A 217 31.83 -13.86 -1.47
CA GLU A 217 32.93 -13.61 -0.55
C GLU A 217 33.35 -12.14 -0.61
#